data_AF-A0A7J2R3Q8-F1
#
_entry.id   AF-A0A7J2R3Q8-F1
#
_cell.length_a   1.000
_cell.length_b   1.000
_cell.length_c   1.000
_cell.angle_alpha   90.00
_cell.angle_beta   90.00
_cell.angle_gamma   90.00
#
_symmetry.space_group_name_H-M   'P 1'
#
loop_
_entity.id
_entity.type
_entity.pdbx_description
1 polymer ?
#
loop_
_entity_poly.entity_id
_entity_poly.type
_entity_poly.pdbx_seq_one_letter_code
_entity_poly.pdbx_strand_id
1 'polypeptide(L)'
;MLKVNFLSDFLKFRKFIGVNGALIAVETQAKVMQKYVKVLFNNYGKEYDLVHSHGCFPYTFRILKKGIKLKKPIVISAHQTHYDTDSSFIFSKQISLFFKIYIIRYYKHGDV
;
A
#
# COMPACT_ATOMS: atom_id res chain seq x y z
N MET A 1 -7.44 -19.41 -11.21
CA MET A 1 -7.85 -18.42 -10.19
C MET A 1 -6.78 -17.35 -10.12
N LEU A 2 -7.16 -16.07 -10.30
CA LEU A 2 -6.22 -14.93 -10.28
C LEU A 2 -5.50 -14.84 -8.93
N LYS A 3 -4.17 -14.65 -8.95
CA LYS A 3 -3.34 -14.43 -7.75
C LYS A 3 -2.98 -12.96 -7.63
N VAL A 4 -3.47 -12.30 -6.59
CA VAL A 4 -3.22 -10.88 -6.33
C VAL A 4 -2.28 -10.74 -5.14
N ASN A 5 -1.16 -10.05 -5.34
CA ASN A 5 -0.27 -9.65 -4.26
C ASN A 5 -0.81 -8.36 -3.61
N PHE A 6 -1.47 -8.53 -2.48
CA PHE A 6 -2.09 -7.46 -1.72
C PHE A 6 -1.07 -6.86 -0.77
N LEU A 7 -0.65 -5.62 -1.05
CA LEU A 7 0.35 -4.92 -0.27
C LEU A 7 -0.31 -3.98 0.73
N SER A 8 0.01 -4.16 2.01
CA SER A 8 -0.43 -3.23 3.06
C SER A 8 0.51 -3.21 4.25
N ASP A 9 0.98 -2.01 4.56
CA ASP A 9 1.75 -1.72 5.77
C ASP A 9 0.86 -1.75 7.02
N PHE A 10 -0.41 -1.35 6.90
CA PHE A 10 -1.40 -1.38 7.99
C PHE A 10 -1.60 -2.81 8.50
N LEU A 11 -1.78 -3.77 7.59
CA LEU A 11 -1.88 -5.19 7.97
C LEU A 11 -0.58 -5.71 8.58
N LYS A 12 0.57 -5.32 8.04
CA LYS A 12 1.88 -5.80 8.50
C LYS A 12 2.23 -5.28 9.91
N PHE A 13 1.93 -4.01 10.18
CA PHE A 13 2.29 -3.31 11.40
C PHE A 13 1.09 -3.04 12.31
N ARG A 14 0.00 -3.81 12.16
CA ARG A 14 -1.24 -3.69 12.95
C ARG A 14 -1.01 -3.51 14.44
N LYS A 15 -0.08 -4.29 15.02
CA LYS A 15 0.25 -4.22 16.46
C LYS A 15 0.78 -2.87 16.91
N PHE A 16 1.45 -2.13 16.03
CA PHE A 16 2.07 -0.84 16.33
C PHE A 16 1.17 0.35 15.96
N ILE A 17 0.45 0.22 14.85
CA ILE A 17 -0.42 1.28 14.32
C ILE A 17 -1.75 1.38 15.10
N GLY A 18 -2.17 0.29 15.76
CA GLY A 18 -3.46 0.21 16.43
C GLY A 18 -4.63 0.10 15.44
N VAL A 19 -5.84 0.08 15.98
CA VAL A 19 -7.07 0.03 15.17
C VAL A 19 -7.42 1.45 14.74
N ASN A 20 -7.45 1.68 13.43
CA ASN A 20 -7.86 2.95 12.82
C ASN A 20 -8.68 2.70 11.55
N GLY A 21 -9.28 3.76 10.99
CA GLY A 21 -10.12 3.67 9.80
C GLY A 21 -9.41 3.06 8.59
N ALA A 22 -8.11 3.38 8.39
CA ALA A 22 -7.33 2.84 7.28
C ALA A 22 -7.13 1.33 7.42
N LEU A 23 -6.83 0.83 8.62
CA LEU A 23 -6.73 -0.61 8.87
C LEU A 23 -8.07 -1.32 8.58
N ILE A 24 -9.19 -0.77 9.05
CA ILE A 24 -10.53 -1.37 8.87
C ILE A 24 -10.89 -1.43 7.38
N ALA A 25 -10.62 -0.35 6.63
CA ALA A 25 -10.88 -0.29 5.19
C ALA A 25 -10.08 -1.37 4.44
N VAL A 26 -8.77 -1.48 4.73
CA VAL A 26 -7.88 -2.47 4.13
C VAL A 26 -8.30 -3.90 4.48
N GLU A 27 -8.63 -4.17 5.75
CA GLU A 27 -9.08 -5.50 6.20
C GLU A 27 -10.39 -5.90 5.51
N THR A 28 -11.34 -4.96 5.40
CA THR A 28 -12.62 -5.18 4.72
C THR A 28 -12.41 -5.49 3.24
N GLN A 29 -11.57 -4.71 2.56
CA GLN A 29 -11.27 -4.92 1.15
C GLN A 29 -10.56 -6.27 0.92
N ALA A 30 -9.57 -6.61 1.74
CA ALA A 30 -8.90 -7.91 1.66
C ALA A 30 -9.87 -9.09 1.84
N LYS A 31 -10.78 -8.99 2.82
CA LYS A 31 -11.79 -10.01 3.11
C LYS A 31 -12.79 -10.19 1.97
N VAL A 32 -13.19 -9.10 1.31
CA VAL A 32 -14.07 -9.17 0.14
C VAL A 32 -13.33 -9.77 -1.06
N MET A 33 -12.09 -9.34 -1.33
CA MET A 33 -11.28 -9.86 -2.44
C MET A 33 -11.02 -11.36 -2.34
N GLN A 34 -10.78 -11.88 -1.13
CA GLN A 34 -10.57 -13.32 -0.88
C GLN A 34 -11.73 -14.20 -1.36
N LYS A 35 -12.93 -13.66 -1.54
CA LYS A 35 -14.09 -14.39 -2.08
C LYS A 35 -13.99 -14.66 -3.58
N TYR A 36 -13.19 -13.86 -4.31
CA TYR A 36 -13.14 -13.88 -5.77
C TYR A 36 -11.75 -14.24 -6.32
N VAL A 37 -10.68 -13.96 -5.56
CA VAL A 37 -9.30 -14.13 -6.01
C VAL A 37 -8.40 -14.71 -4.91
N LYS A 38 -7.27 -15.31 -5.31
CA LYS A 38 -6.25 -15.75 -4.36
C LYS A 38 -5.46 -14.54 -3.89
N VAL A 39 -5.71 -14.10 -2.66
CA VAL A 39 -4.97 -12.99 -2.06
C VAL A 39 -3.69 -13.49 -1.41
N LEU A 40 -2.54 -12.93 -1.80
CA LEU A 40 -1.25 -13.14 -1.18
C LEU A 40 -0.83 -11.85 -0.48
N PHE A 41 -0.65 -11.88 0.84
CA PHE A 41 -0.30 -10.67 1.59
C PHE A 41 1.19 -10.41 1.57
N ASN A 42 1.59 -9.23 1.10
CA ASN A 42 2.97 -8.75 1.18
C ASN A 42 4.01 -9.77 0.69
N ASN A 43 3.70 -10.50 -0.39
CA ASN A 43 4.52 -11.60 -0.89
C ASN A 43 5.77 -11.06 -1.61
N TYR A 44 6.95 -11.58 -1.22
CA TYR A 44 8.23 -11.27 -1.85
C TYR A 44 8.60 -12.20 -3.01
N GLY A 45 7.85 -13.28 -3.23
CA GLY A 45 8.02 -14.22 -4.33
C GLY A 45 7.64 -13.64 -5.69
N LYS A 46 7.57 -14.49 -6.72
CA LYS A 46 7.19 -14.10 -8.09
C LYS A 46 5.84 -14.68 -8.53
N GLU A 47 5.23 -15.53 -7.70
CA GLU A 47 4.02 -16.29 -8.02
C GLU A 47 2.74 -15.49 -7.76
N TYR A 48 2.58 -14.39 -8.47
CA TYR A 48 1.33 -13.62 -8.53
C TYR A 48 1.16 -13.02 -9.92
N ASP A 49 -0.08 -12.69 -10.25
CA ASP A 49 -0.47 -12.17 -11.56
C ASP A 49 -0.52 -10.64 -11.53
N LEU A 50 -0.93 -10.05 -10.40
CA LEU A 50 -1.17 -8.62 -10.20
C LEU A 50 -0.62 -8.16 -8.84
N VAL A 51 -0.17 -6.90 -8.76
CA VAL A 51 0.07 -6.21 -7.48
C VAL A 51 -1.08 -5.24 -7.22
N HIS A 52 -1.67 -5.30 -6.02
CA HIS A 52 -2.64 -4.32 -5.57
C HIS A 52 -2.16 -3.72 -4.25
N SER A 53 -1.74 -2.46 -4.30
CA SER A 53 -1.15 -1.79 -3.15
C SER A 53 -2.09 -0.83 -2.44
N HIS A 54 -2.17 -0.96 -1.13
CA HIS A 54 -3.05 -0.20 -0.24
C HIS A 54 -2.28 0.60 0.83
N GLY A 55 -0.95 0.45 0.86
CA GLY A 55 -0.07 1.18 1.76
C GLY A 55 0.88 2.08 0.99
N CYS A 56 1.33 3.15 1.64
CA CYS A 56 2.35 4.06 1.10
C CYS A 56 3.55 4.16 2.04
N PHE A 57 3.89 3.11 2.78
CA PHE A 57 5.12 3.11 3.58
C PHE A 57 6.26 2.36 2.90
N PRO A 58 7.51 2.56 3.34
CA PRO A 58 8.68 1.98 2.68
C PRO A 58 8.67 0.44 2.57
N TYR A 59 7.96 -0.28 3.44
CA TYR A 59 7.90 -1.74 3.39
C TYR A 59 7.14 -2.22 2.15
N THR A 60 5.90 -1.77 1.93
CA THR A 60 5.16 -2.11 0.70
C THR A 60 5.85 -1.59 -0.55
N PHE A 61 6.48 -0.40 -0.49
CA PHE A 61 7.20 0.16 -1.64
C PHE A 61 8.36 -0.71 -2.13
N ARG A 62 9.08 -1.38 -1.22
CA ARG A 62 10.15 -2.33 -1.59
C ARG A 62 9.60 -3.54 -2.35
N ILE A 63 8.42 -4.03 -1.95
CA ILE A 63 7.75 -5.15 -2.62
C ILE A 63 7.21 -4.69 -3.98
N LEU A 64 6.60 -3.50 -4.04
CA LEU A 64 6.12 -2.88 -5.26
C LEU A 64 7.21 -2.78 -6.32
N LYS A 65 8.42 -2.31 -5.95
CA LYS A 65 9.58 -2.26 -6.86
C LYS A 65 9.95 -3.60 -7.48
N LYS A 66 9.71 -4.72 -6.78
CA LYS A 66 9.92 -6.05 -7.36
C LYS A 66 8.86 -6.36 -8.41
N GLY A 67 7.59 -6.03 -8.15
CA GLY A 67 6.50 -6.15 -9.13
C GLY A 67 6.76 -5.35 -10.40
N ILE A 68 7.21 -4.10 -10.26
CA ILE A 68 7.62 -3.23 -11.38
C ILE A 68 8.73 -3.89 -12.21
N LYS A 69 9.79 -4.39 -11.56
CA LYS A 69 10.90 -5.07 -12.25
C LYS A 69 10.44 -6.32 -12.99
N LEU A 70 9.41 -6.99 -12.49
CA LEU A 70 8.80 -8.17 -13.11
C LEU A 70 7.74 -7.82 -14.17
N LYS A 71 7.54 -6.52 -14.47
CA LYS A 71 6.50 -6.00 -15.38
C LYS A 71 5.11 -6.53 -15.06
N LYS A 72 4.83 -6.70 -13.77
CA LYS A 72 3.51 -7.11 -13.29
C LYS A 72 2.60 -5.89 -13.34
N PRO A 73 1.31 -6.03 -13.71
CA PRO A 73 0.35 -4.95 -13.61
C PRO A 73 0.24 -4.49 -12.15
N ILE A 74 0.04 -3.19 -11.95
CA ILE A 74 0.00 -2.56 -10.64
C ILE A 74 -1.25 -1.68 -10.49
N VAL A 75 -2.06 -1.98 -9.48
CA VAL A 75 -3.18 -1.14 -9.03
C VAL A 75 -2.80 -0.50 -7.70
N ILE A 76 -2.94 0.82 -7.58
CA ILE A 76 -2.64 1.56 -6.35
C ILE A 76 -3.93 2.17 -5.78
N SER A 77 -4.23 1.83 -4.54
CA SER A 77 -5.35 2.34 -3.75
C SER A 77 -4.85 2.74 -2.36
N ALA A 78 -3.92 3.70 -2.27
CA ALA A 78 -3.40 4.11 -0.97
C ALA A 78 -4.48 4.88 -0.17
N HIS A 79 -4.62 4.52 1.10
CA HIS A 79 -5.58 5.12 2.03
C HIS A 79 -4.99 6.29 2.85
N GLN A 80 -3.97 6.97 2.33
CA GLN A 80 -3.37 8.15 2.97
C GLN A 80 -3.26 9.31 2.01
N THR A 81 -3.44 10.51 2.52
CA THR A 81 -3.30 11.77 1.78
C THR A 81 -2.27 12.68 2.46
N HIS A 82 -1.83 13.72 1.75
CA HIS A 82 -0.93 14.75 2.29
C HIS A 82 -1.45 15.37 3.59
N TYR A 83 -2.77 15.56 3.68
CA TYR A 83 -3.43 16.18 4.82
C TYR A 83 -3.27 15.37 6.11
N ASP A 84 -3.02 14.05 6.02
CA ASP A 84 -2.79 13.20 7.19
C ASP A 84 -1.44 13.51 7.89
N THR A 85 -0.58 14.33 7.29
CA THR A 85 0.76 14.67 7.80
C THR A 85 0.97 16.14 8.14
N ASP A 86 0.03 17.02 7.79
CA ASP A 86 0.28 18.47 7.77
C ASP A 86 0.20 19.15 9.16
N SER A 87 -0.49 18.54 10.13
CA SER A 87 -0.89 19.24 11.37
C SER A 87 -0.50 18.58 12.71
N SER A 88 0.35 17.54 12.72
CA SER A 88 0.47 16.68 13.92
C SER A 88 1.66 16.98 14.85
N PHE A 89 2.67 17.79 14.47
CA PHE A 89 3.80 18.14 15.37
C PHE A 89 4.66 19.32 14.86
N ILE A 90 5.56 19.87 15.68
CA ILE A 90 6.40 21.07 15.42
C ILE A 90 7.31 20.98 14.16
N PHE A 91 7.48 19.79 13.55
CA PHE A 91 8.18 19.61 12.26
C PHE A 91 7.28 19.07 11.13
N SER A 92 5.96 19.07 11.32
CA SER A 92 4.98 18.48 10.39
C SER A 92 5.10 19.05 8.98
N LYS A 93 5.25 20.37 8.84
CA LYS A 93 5.37 21.04 7.53
C LYS A 93 6.56 20.58 6.70
N GLN A 94 7.71 20.31 7.32
CA GLN A 94 8.90 19.87 6.57
C GLN A 94 8.75 18.41 6.12
N ILE A 95 8.25 17.54 7.01
CA ILE A 95 7.98 16.13 6.71
C ILE A 95 6.87 16.00 5.67
N SER A 96 5.85 16.85 5.75
CA SER A 96 4.71 16.96 4.84
C SER A 96 5.15 17.18 3.39
N LEU A 97 6.11 18.08 3.14
CA LEU A 97 6.64 18.31 1.78
C LEU A 97 7.38 17.08 1.22
N PHE A 98 8.21 16.41 2.03
CA PHE A 98 8.88 15.18 1.61
C PHE A 98 7.87 14.06 1.35
N PHE A 99 6.86 13.93 2.21
CA PHE A 99 5.80 12.94 2.08
C PHE A 99 4.95 13.18 0.82
N LYS A 100 4.68 14.45 0.48
CA LYS A 100 4.04 14.84 -0.79
C LYS A 100 4.79 14.28 -1.99
N ILE A 101 6.09 14.56 -2.05
CA ILE A 101 6.96 14.14 -3.15
C ILE A 101 7.03 12.62 -3.23
N TYR A 102 7.12 11.96 -2.07
CA TYR A 102 7.13 10.51 -1.97
C TYR A 102 5.81 9.89 -2.47
N ILE A 103 4.66 10.39 -2.04
CA ILE A 103 3.34 9.92 -2.45
C ILE A 103 3.18 10.06 -3.97
N ILE A 104 3.53 11.22 -4.53
CA ILE A 104 3.46 11.42 -5.99
C ILE A 104 4.33 10.38 -6.72
N ARG A 105 5.54 10.12 -6.23
CA ARG A 105 6.41 9.07 -6.79
C ARG A 105 5.81 7.68 -6.65
N TYR A 106 5.14 7.41 -5.53
CA TYR A 106 4.47 6.14 -5.28
C TYR A 106 3.35 5.90 -6.30
N TYR A 107 2.45 6.87 -6.47
CA TYR A 107 1.33 6.80 -7.41
C TYR A 107 1.78 6.73 -8.87
N LYS A 108 2.93 7.32 -9.24
CA LYS A 108 3.52 7.20 -10.59
C LYS A 108 3.88 5.76 -11.00
N HIS A 109 3.88 4.82 -10.06
CA HIS A 109 4.12 3.40 -10.35
C HIS A 109 2.84 2.58 -10.52
N GLY A 110 1.66 3.18 -10.33
CA GLY A 110 0.39 2.55 -10.67
C GLY A 110 0.16 2.67 -12.16
N ASP A 111 -0.27 1.59 -12.79
CA ASP A 111 -0.62 1.58 -14.21
C ASP A 111 -2.02 2.16 -14.44
N VAL A 112 -2.90 2.11 -13.42
CA VAL A 112 -4.27 2.65 -13.39
C VAL A 112 -4.67 3.00 -11.96
#